data_AF-A0A352UF97-F1
#
_entry.id   AF-A0A352UF97-F1
#
_cell.length_a   1.000
_cell.length_b   1.000
_cell.length_c   1.000
_cell.angle_alpha   90.00
_cell.angle_beta   90.00
_cell.angle_gamma   90.00
#
_symmetry.space_group_name_H-M   'P 1'
#
loop_
_entity.id
_entity.type
_entity.pdbx_description
1 polymer ?
#
loop_
_entity_poly.entity_id
_entity_poly.type
_entity_poly.pdbx_seq_one_letter_code
_entity_poly.pdbx_strand_id
1 'polypeptide(L)'
;MFIKVEPKDWMMHSVFLYFSDERRDAEDTAVRKYLSDHGLKPKREFTERVDDTDFDVMYFGGCYIGGGHLQTIRKMQETVVEREMLAGELRQVLGGKASDTVLDSLVEEFHPQTTFEVDDQGRIVVVMDSASVERSFARLNG
;
A
#
# COMPACT_ATOMS: atom_id res chain seq x y z
N MET A 1 -3.18 5.42 4.82
CA MET A 1 -3.99 5.18 6.01
C MET A 1 -3.12 4.45 7.03
N PHE A 2 -3.56 4.27 8.29
CA PHE A 2 -2.91 3.29 9.17
C PHE A 2 -3.92 2.36 9.85
N ILE A 3 -3.42 1.19 10.25
CA ILE A 3 -4.21 0.14 10.92
C ILE A 3 -3.74 0.02 12.37
N LYS A 4 -4.64 0.26 13.31
CA LYS A 4 -4.41 -0.01 14.73
C LYS A 4 -5.11 -1.31 15.11
N VAL A 5 -4.38 -2.22 15.73
CA VAL A 5 -4.94 -3.45 16.29
C VAL A 5 -4.77 -3.41 17.80
N GLU A 6 -5.86 -3.43 18.54
CA GLU A 6 -5.85 -3.43 20.00
C GLU A 6 -6.31 -4.78 20.54
N PRO A 7 -5.60 -5.37 21.52
CA PRO A 7 -6.05 -6.58 22.16
C PRO A 7 -7.33 -6.32 22.97
N LYS A 8 -8.17 -7.34 23.08
CA LYS A 8 -9.30 -7.43 24.01
C LYS A 8 -9.17 -8.73 24.81
N ASP A 9 -9.97 -8.90 25.86
CA ASP A 9 -9.99 -10.15 26.63
C ASP A 9 -10.17 -11.39 25.75
N TRP A 10 -9.32 -12.40 25.99
CA TRP A 10 -9.30 -13.75 25.39
C TRP A 10 -9.51 -13.83 23.86
N MET A 11 -8.41 -13.90 23.09
CA MET A 11 -8.36 -14.09 21.62
C MET A 11 -9.12 -13.07 20.75
N MET A 12 -9.84 -12.13 21.34
CA MET A 12 -10.49 -11.04 20.63
C MET A 12 -9.53 -9.87 20.46
N HIS A 13 -9.62 -9.20 19.32
CA HIS A 13 -8.95 -7.93 19.10
C HIS A 13 -9.94 -6.95 18.49
N SER A 14 -9.62 -5.67 18.54
CA SER A 14 -10.32 -4.58 17.86
C SER A 14 -9.42 -4.10 16.72
N VAL A 15 -9.99 -3.85 15.56
CA VAL A 15 -9.26 -3.32 14.41
C VAL A 15 -9.84 -1.96 14.08
N PHE A 16 -8.98 -0.99 13.91
CA PHE A 16 -9.33 0.38 13.57
C PHE A 16 -8.57 0.76 12.30
N LEU A 17 -9.30 1.26 11.32
CA LEU A 17 -8.73 1.81 10.09
C LEU A 17 -8.83 3.34 10.19
N TYR A 18 -7.69 4.00 10.15
CA TYR A 18 -7.58 5.45 10.24
C TYR A 18 -7.29 6.03 8.86
N PHE A 19 -8.15 6.92 8.39
CA PHE A 19 -8.02 7.63 7.13
C PHE A 19 -7.88 9.12 7.41
N SER A 20 -6.82 9.74 6.91
CA SER A 20 -6.63 11.19 7.06
C SER A 20 -7.21 11.91 5.86
N ASP A 21 -8.05 12.91 6.10
CA ASP A 21 -8.50 13.79 5.02
C ASP A 21 -7.42 14.80 4.59
N GLU A 22 -6.52 15.16 5.50
CA GLU A 22 -5.38 16.06 5.21
C GLU A 22 -4.26 15.34 4.46
N ARG A 23 -4.05 14.06 4.76
CA ARG A 23 -3.03 13.20 4.15
C ARG A 23 -3.68 11.94 3.60
N ARG A 24 -4.40 12.08 2.48
CA ARG A 24 -5.00 10.95 1.80
C ARG A 24 -3.91 10.09 1.18
N ASP A 25 -3.75 8.90 1.70
CA ASP A 25 -2.81 7.94 1.14
C ASP A 25 -3.41 7.27 -0.10
N ALA A 26 -2.55 6.78 -1.00
CA ALA A 26 -2.97 6.33 -2.32
C ALA A 26 -3.91 5.11 -2.26
N GLU A 27 -3.80 4.27 -1.22
CA GLU A 27 -4.67 3.11 -1.03
C GLU A 27 -6.07 3.45 -0.50
N ASP A 28 -6.30 4.64 0.06
CA ASP A 28 -7.49 4.96 0.86
C ASP A 28 -8.79 4.67 0.09
N THR A 29 -8.83 5.08 -1.18
CA THR A 29 -9.99 4.85 -2.06
C THR A 29 -10.18 3.36 -2.37
N ALA A 30 -9.10 2.63 -2.62
CA ALA A 30 -9.14 1.19 -2.92
C ALA A 30 -9.60 0.38 -1.70
N VAL A 31 -9.11 0.72 -0.50
CA VAL A 31 -9.53 0.07 0.75
C VAL A 31 -11.00 0.34 1.04
N ARG A 32 -11.45 1.60 0.94
CA ARG A 32 -12.88 1.93 1.15
C ARG A 32 -13.78 1.21 0.14
N LYS A 33 -13.35 1.12 -1.12
CA LYS A 33 -14.07 0.34 -2.14
C LYS A 33 -14.10 -1.14 -1.79
N TYR A 34 -12.98 -1.73 -1.38
CA TYR A 34 -12.91 -3.14 -0.97
C TYR A 34 -13.89 -3.45 0.16
N LEU A 35 -13.92 -2.62 1.20
CA LEU A 35 -14.86 -2.75 2.31
C LEU A 35 -16.30 -2.73 1.82
N SER A 36 -16.64 -1.78 0.94
CA SER A 36 -17.97 -1.67 0.33
C SER A 36 -18.34 -2.89 -0.51
N ASP A 37 -17.47 -3.32 -1.44
CA ASP A 37 -17.70 -4.45 -2.34
C ASP A 37 -17.93 -5.76 -1.58
N HIS A 38 -17.30 -5.93 -0.43
CA HIS A 38 -17.42 -7.12 0.43
C HIS A 38 -18.48 -6.96 1.53
N GLY A 39 -19.24 -5.86 1.54
CA GLY A 39 -20.28 -5.60 2.53
C GLY A 39 -19.74 -5.47 3.97
N LEU A 40 -18.47 -5.11 4.13
CA LEU A 40 -17.81 -4.95 5.41
C LEU A 40 -18.19 -3.61 6.03
N LYS A 41 -19.11 -3.64 6.99
CA LYS A 41 -19.58 -2.43 7.68
C LYS A 41 -18.87 -2.27 9.02
N PRO A 42 -18.35 -1.08 9.32
CA PRO A 42 -17.77 -0.83 10.63
C PRO A 42 -18.85 -0.92 11.71
N LYS A 43 -18.43 -1.34 12.89
CA LYS A 43 -19.26 -1.33 14.09
C LYS A 43 -19.52 0.11 14.55
N ARG A 44 -18.54 1.00 14.38
CA ARG A 44 -18.64 2.44 14.64
C ARG A 44 -17.76 3.19 13.66
N GLU A 45 -18.23 4.37 13.28
CA GLU A 45 -17.46 5.39 12.57
C GLU A 45 -17.41 6.62 13.46
N PHE A 46 -16.24 7.24 13.58
CA PHE A 46 -16.03 8.44 14.38
C PHE A 46 -14.75 9.15 13.97
N THR A 47 -14.61 10.41 14.36
CA THR A 47 -13.36 11.17 14.17
C THR A 47 -12.49 11.04 15.42
N GLU A 48 -11.19 10.83 15.23
CA GLU A 48 -10.19 10.82 16.30
C GLU A 48 -9.01 11.69 15.91
N ARG A 49 -8.50 12.49 16.87
CA ARG A 49 -7.31 13.32 16.65
C ARG A 49 -6.06 12.59 17.14
N VAL A 50 -5.08 12.42 16.25
CA VAL A 50 -3.79 11.78 16.54
C VAL A 50 -2.69 12.72 16.05
N ASP A 51 -1.75 13.09 16.93
CA ASP A 51 -0.62 13.99 16.63
C ASP A 51 -1.03 15.22 15.80
N ASP A 52 -2.05 15.92 16.30
CA ASP A 52 -2.67 17.10 15.72
C ASP A 52 -3.44 16.92 14.40
N THR A 53 -3.51 15.72 13.84
CA THR A 53 -4.26 15.41 12.62
C THR A 53 -5.59 14.73 12.96
N ASP A 54 -6.69 15.18 12.35
CA ASP A 54 -7.99 14.51 12.45
C ASP A 54 -8.08 13.34 11.47
N PHE A 55 -8.59 12.21 11.96
CA PHE A 55 -8.79 10.99 11.19
C PHE A 55 -10.23 10.53 11.22
N ASP A 56 -10.74 10.11 10.06
CA ASP A 56 -11.91 9.25 9.97
C ASP A 56 -11.53 7.85 10.42
N VAL A 57 -12.15 7.38 11.50
CA VAL A 57 -11.88 6.07 12.08
C VAL A 57 -13.04 5.12 11.84
N MET A 58 -12.73 3.99 11.23
CA MET A 58 -13.65 2.86 11.10
C MET A 58 -13.25 1.74 12.06
N TYR A 59 -14.11 1.43 13.02
CA TYR A 59 -13.87 0.38 14.02
C TYR A 59 -14.57 -0.94 13.65
N PHE A 60 -13.81 -2.04 13.69
CA PHE A 60 -14.27 -3.40 13.43
C PHE A 60 -13.91 -4.34 14.59
N GLY A 61 -14.75 -5.36 14.79
CA GLY A 61 -14.39 -6.50 15.63
C GLY A 61 -13.32 -7.36 14.94
N GLY A 62 -12.33 -7.82 15.71
CA GLY A 62 -11.22 -8.61 15.19
C GLY A 62 -11.64 -9.92 14.53
N CYS A 63 -12.65 -10.64 15.05
CA CYS A 63 -13.13 -11.84 14.36
C CYS A 63 -13.88 -11.53 13.06
N TYR A 64 -14.40 -10.30 12.89
CA TYR A 64 -15.16 -9.90 11.70
C TYR A 64 -14.24 -9.54 10.55
N ILE A 65 -13.14 -8.80 10.82
CA ILE A 65 -12.19 -8.37 9.78
C ILE A 65 -10.87 -9.15 9.79
N GLY A 66 -10.47 -9.67 10.95
CA GLY A 66 -9.19 -10.36 11.18
C GLY A 66 -9.07 -11.74 10.53
N GLY A 67 -10.08 -12.19 9.79
CA GLY A 67 -9.91 -13.21 8.75
C GLY A 67 -9.05 -12.70 7.58
N GLY A 68 -9.24 -13.28 6.39
CA GLY A 68 -8.49 -12.90 5.18
C GLY A 68 -8.62 -11.44 4.75
N HIS A 69 -9.61 -10.70 5.26
CA HIS A 69 -9.83 -9.29 4.94
C HIS A 69 -8.71 -8.39 5.48
N LEU A 70 -8.31 -8.56 6.74
CA LEU A 70 -7.23 -7.76 7.32
C LEU A 70 -5.91 -7.98 6.57
N GLN A 71 -5.62 -9.22 6.16
CA GLN A 71 -4.43 -9.52 5.36
C GLN A 71 -4.54 -8.94 3.94
N THR A 72 -5.72 -8.99 3.32
CA THR A 72 -5.95 -8.35 2.02
C THR A 72 -5.71 -6.83 2.10
N ILE A 73 -6.24 -6.17 3.13
CA ILE A 73 -6.06 -4.72 3.32
C ILE A 73 -4.59 -4.38 3.57
N ARG A 74 -3.88 -5.17 4.39
CA ARG A 74 -2.42 -5.02 4.57
C ARG A 74 -1.68 -5.17 3.25
N LYS A 75 -2.02 -6.18 2.44
CA LYS A 75 -1.40 -6.37 1.14
C LYS A 75 -1.70 -5.22 0.17
N MET A 76 -2.85 -4.57 0.27
CA MET A 76 -3.14 -3.34 -0.49
C MET A 76 -2.20 -2.20 -0.10
N GLN A 77 -1.95 -1.98 1.20
CA GLN A 77 -0.97 -0.99 1.66
C GLN A 77 0.45 -1.33 1.19
N GLU A 78 0.86 -2.58 1.36
CA GLU A 78 2.16 -3.08 0.91
C GLU A 78 2.34 -2.87 -0.60
N THR A 79 1.32 -3.19 -1.40
CA THR A 79 1.37 -3.04 -2.87
C THR A 79 1.59 -1.58 -3.29
N VAL A 80 0.99 -0.61 -2.58
CA VAL A 80 1.23 0.81 -2.87
C VAL A 80 2.69 1.17 -2.60
N VAL A 81 3.22 0.79 -1.44
CA VAL A 81 4.61 1.06 -1.06
C VAL A 81 5.58 0.36 -2.04
N GLU A 82 5.34 -0.91 -2.36
CA GLU A 82 6.12 -1.70 -3.32
C GLU A 82 6.21 -0.98 -4.69
N ARG A 83 5.07 -0.46 -5.17
CA ARG A 83 5.02 0.29 -6.44
C ARG A 83 5.74 1.63 -6.39
N GLU A 84 5.62 2.38 -5.29
CA GLU A 84 6.35 3.64 -5.11
C GLU A 84 7.86 3.43 -5.05
N MET A 85 8.30 2.40 -4.31
CA MET A 85 9.70 2.01 -4.23
C MET A 85 10.24 1.60 -5.61
N LEU A 86 9.50 0.76 -6.33
CA LEU A 86 9.87 0.36 -7.68
C LEU A 86 9.94 1.55 -8.64
N ALA A 87 8.98 2.48 -8.57
CA ALA A 87 9.00 3.70 -9.38
C ALA A 87 10.24 4.57 -9.10
N GLY A 88 10.65 4.66 -7.83
CA GLY A 88 11.89 5.33 -7.43
C GLY A 88 13.13 4.70 -8.06
N GLU A 89 13.25 3.38 -7.96
CA GLU A 89 14.40 2.64 -8.51
C GLU A 89 14.44 2.71 -10.04
N LEU A 90 13.29 2.55 -10.71
CA LEU A 90 13.19 2.68 -12.17
C LEU A 90 13.62 4.07 -12.64
N ARG A 91 13.23 5.14 -11.93
CA ARG A 91 13.71 6.51 -12.24
C ARG A 91 15.22 6.63 -12.11
N GLN A 92 15.82 6.00 -11.10
CA GLN A 92 17.26 6.00 -10.87
C GLN A 92 17.99 5.26 -11.99
N VAL A 93 17.57 4.04 -12.32
CA VAL A 93 18.14 3.22 -13.41
C VAL A 93 18.07 3.95 -14.75
N LEU A 94 16.94 4.60 -15.05
CA LEU A 94 16.72 5.29 -16.32
C LEU A 94 17.30 6.72 -16.35
N GLY A 95 17.91 7.18 -15.25
CA GLY A 95 18.47 8.53 -15.13
C GLY A 95 17.44 9.64 -15.35
N GLY A 96 16.20 9.43 -14.90
CA GLY A 96 15.11 10.43 -15.00
C GLY A 96 14.57 10.67 -16.41
N LYS A 97 14.89 9.82 -17.39
CA LYS A 97 14.46 9.98 -18.79
C LYS A 97 13.02 9.56 -19.05
N ALA A 98 12.41 8.79 -18.15
CA ALA A 98 11.05 8.31 -18.31
C ALA A 98 10.03 9.41 -18.01
N SER A 99 9.06 9.59 -18.90
CA SER A 99 7.82 10.29 -18.58
C SER A 99 7.02 9.50 -17.55
N ASP A 100 6.13 10.16 -16.81
CA ASP A 100 5.32 9.48 -15.78
C ASP A 100 4.47 8.34 -16.38
N THR A 101 3.92 8.50 -17.58
CA THR A 101 3.14 7.44 -18.24
C THR A 101 3.98 6.20 -18.59
N VAL A 102 5.22 6.41 -19.05
CA VAL A 102 6.14 5.30 -19.34
C VAL A 102 6.58 4.64 -18.04
N LEU A 103 6.84 5.43 -17.00
CA LEU A 103 7.19 4.91 -15.69
C LEU A 103 6.06 4.07 -15.09
N ASP A 104 4.82 4.53 -15.14
CA ASP A 104 3.65 3.80 -14.68
C ASP A 104 3.51 2.45 -15.41
N SER A 105 3.73 2.46 -16.73
CA SER A 105 3.71 1.23 -17.54
C SER A 105 4.80 0.24 -17.13
N LEU A 106 6.00 0.73 -16.81
CA LEU A 106 7.09 -0.10 -16.31
C LEU A 106 6.80 -0.63 -14.91
N VAL A 107 6.22 0.19 -14.03
CA VAL A 107 5.82 -0.27 -12.69
C VAL A 107 4.80 -1.42 -12.82
N GLU A 108 3.80 -1.29 -13.69
CA GLU A 108 2.84 -2.38 -13.94
C GLU A 108 3.50 -3.64 -14.50
N GLU A 109 4.45 -3.50 -15.43
CA GLU A 109 5.16 -4.63 -16.04
C GLU A 109 6.07 -5.35 -15.04
N PHE A 110 6.80 -4.60 -14.21
CA PHE A 110 7.85 -5.15 -13.35
C PHE A 110 7.37 -5.51 -11.94
N HIS A 111 6.35 -4.85 -11.40
CA HIS A 111 5.89 -5.12 -10.03
C HIS A 111 5.59 -6.61 -9.75
N PRO A 112 4.90 -7.37 -10.62
CA PRO A 112 4.60 -8.79 -10.36
C PRO A 112 5.81 -9.73 -10.35
N GLN A 113 6.93 -9.29 -10.93
CA GLN A 113 8.17 -10.08 -11.08
C GLN A 113 9.33 -9.53 -10.23
N THR A 114 9.08 -8.44 -9.50
CA THR A 114 10.06 -7.78 -8.64
C THR A 114 10.03 -8.40 -7.25
N THR A 115 11.22 -8.66 -6.70
CA THR A 115 11.37 -9.05 -5.29
C THR A 115 11.83 -7.86 -4.47
N PHE A 116 11.24 -7.70 -3.28
CA PHE A 116 11.65 -6.71 -2.30
C PHE A 116 12.38 -7.44 -1.18
N GLU A 117 13.67 -7.14 -1.01
CA GLU A 117 14.53 -7.77 -0.01
C GLU A 117 14.92 -6.76 1.07
N VAL A 118 15.46 -7.25 2.19
CA VAL A 118 16.00 -6.40 3.25
C VAL A 118 17.52 -6.48 3.19
N ASP A 119 18.19 -5.34 3.06
CA ASP A 119 19.65 -5.26 3.05
C ASP A 119 20.26 -5.42 4.46
N ASP A 120 21.59 -5.47 4.54
CA ASP A 120 22.33 -5.61 5.79
C ASP A 120 22.11 -4.46 6.79
N GLN A 121 21.48 -3.36 6.36
CA GLN A 121 21.15 -2.20 7.19
C GLN A 121 19.68 -2.20 7.63
N GLY A 122 18.91 -3.24 7.29
CA GLY A 122 17.49 -3.34 7.61
C GLY A 122 16.59 -2.51 6.70
N ARG A 123 17.08 -2.05 5.54
CA ARG A 123 16.30 -1.28 4.58
C ARG A 123 15.71 -2.19 3.51
N ILE A 124 14.50 -1.91 3.09
CA ILE A 124 13.89 -2.61 1.96
C ILE A 124 14.56 -2.12 0.67
N VAL A 125 14.99 -3.05 -0.19
CA VAL A 125 15.62 -2.80 -1.48
C VAL A 125 14.89 -3.54 -2.60
N VAL A 126 14.89 -2.92 -3.78
CA VAL A 126 14.25 -3.47 -4.98
C VAL A 126 15.26 -4.31 -5.75
N VAL A 127 15.01 -5.62 -5.89
CA VAL A 127 15.87 -6.51 -6.65
C VAL A 127 15.35 -6.63 -8.08
N MET A 128 16.08 -6.06 -9.04
CA MET A 128 15.72 -6.16 -10.45
C MET A 128 16.93 -6.16 -11.38
N ASP A 129 16.73 -6.66 -12.60
CA ASP A 129 17.70 -6.60 -13.70
C ASP A 129 17.56 -5.30 -14.49
N SER A 130 18.51 -4.38 -14.31
CA SER A 130 18.55 -3.09 -15.01
C SER A 130 18.57 -3.25 -16.54
N ALA A 131 19.19 -4.30 -17.08
CA ALA A 131 19.23 -4.52 -18.53
C ALA A 131 17.85 -4.92 -19.09
N SER A 132 17.00 -5.57 -18.29
CA SER A 132 15.61 -5.85 -18.66
C SER A 132 14.77 -4.57 -18.66
N VAL A 133 14.98 -3.68 -17.68
CA VAL A 133 14.30 -2.38 -17.60
C VAL A 133 14.62 -1.51 -18.81
N GLU A 134 15.91 -1.36 -19.16
CA GLU A 134 16.33 -0.53 -20.29
C GLU A 134 15.74 -1.01 -21.62
N ARG A 135 15.64 -2.33 -21.81
CA ARG A 135 15.01 -2.93 -23.00
C ARG A 135 13.52 -2.63 -23.05
N SER A 136 12.79 -2.81 -21.94
CA SER A 136 11.35 -2.49 -21.90
C SER A 136 11.12 -0.99 -22.06
N PHE A 137 11.98 -0.14 -21.50
CA PHE A 137 11.93 1.31 -21.68
C PHE A 137 12.11 1.73 -23.14
N ALA A 138 13.13 1.19 -23.84
CA ALA A 138 13.35 1.47 -25.25
C ALA A 138 12.15 1.05 -26.13
N ARG A 139 11.49 -0.06 -25.78
CA ARG A 139 10.27 -0.54 -26.47
C ARG A 139 9.07 0.38 -26.26
N LEU A 140 8.93 1.00 -25.09
CA LEU A 140 7.80 1.88 -24.75
C LEU A 140 8.01 3.32 -25.24
N ASN A 141 9.24 3.72 -25.55
CA ASN A 141 9.61 5.06 -26.03
C ASN A 141 9.95 5.18 -27.52
N GLY A 142 10.04 4.05 -28.23
CA GLY A 142 10.25 4.01 -29.68
C GLY A 142 8.94 3.98 -30.43
#